data_AF-A0A086MA30-F1
#
_entry.id   AF-A0A086MA30-F1
#
_cell.length_a   1.000
_cell.length_b   1.000
_cell.length_c   1.000
_cell.angle_alpha   90.00
_cell.angle_beta   90.00
_cell.angle_gamma   90.00
#
_symmetry.space_group_name_H-M   'P 1'
#
loop_
_entity.id
_entity.type
_entity.pdbx_description
1 polymer ?
#
loop_
_entity_poly.entity_id
_entity_poly.type
_entity_poly.pdbx_seq_one_letter_code
_entity_poly.pdbx_strand_id
1 'polypeptide(L)'
;TVSIADDISLTKWSGTIFGPPGTAFENRIYCVSINCGPSYPDEPPEVCFRTRINMHSVDPNGVVLRSSFPLLRAWQRHYTLDLLLTALRQEMAAPANRRLPQPPEGDMY
;
A
#
# COMPACT_ATOMS: atom_id res chain seq x y z
N THR A 1 11.88 13.61 -21.64
CA THR A 1 10.85 13.12 -22.56
C THR A 1 10.06 12.07 -21.80
N VAL A 2 8.82 12.34 -21.43
CA VAL A 2 8.00 11.35 -20.72
C VAL A 2 7.54 10.34 -21.77
N SER A 3 8.18 9.19 -21.82
CA SER A 3 7.85 8.09 -22.72
C SER A 3 6.51 7.50 -22.29
N ILE A 4 5.45 7.84 -23.03
CA ILE A 4 4.12 7.22 -22.97
C ILE A 4 4.18 5.68 -23.19
N ALA A 5 5.34 5.16 -23.61
CA ALA A 5 5.62 3.76 -23.87
C ALA A 5 5.96 2.89 -22.64
N ASP A 6 6.20 3.46 -21.45
CA ASP A 6 6.78 2.69 -20.33
C ASP A 6 5.79 1.76 -19.59
N ASP A 7 4.49 1.76 -19.93
CA ASP A 7 3.54 0.82 -19.29
C ASP A 7 2.36 0.39 -20.17
N ILE A 8 2.64 -0.08 -21.40
CA ILE A 8 1.64 -0.77 -22.23
C ILE A 8 1.12 -2.05 -21.53
N SER A 9 1.95 -2.64 -20.67
CA SER A 9 1.63 -3.87 -19.94
C SER A 9 0.71 -3.67 -18.73
N LEU A 10 0.33 -2.41 -18.41
CA LEU A 10 -0.54 -2.07 -17.28
C LEU A 10 -0.10 -2.74 -15.97
N THR A 11 1.22 -2.79 -15.76
CA THR A 11 1.85 -3.56 -14.68
C THR A 11 2.12 -2.68 -13.47
N LYS A 12 2.51 -1.41 -13.68
CA LYS A 12 2.96 -0.53 -12.60
C LYS A 12 1.90 0.52 -12.29
N TRP A 13 1.31 0.39 -11.11
CA TRP A 13 0.29 1.31 -10.63
C TRP A 13 0.82 2.15 -9.48
N SER A 14 0.39 3.40 -9.42
CA SER A 14 0.57 4.27 -8.27
C SER A 14 -0.77 4.48 -7.58
N GLY A 15 -0.82 4.22 -6.29
CA GLY A 15 -1.97 4.46 -5.42
C GLY A 15 -1.71 5.59 -4.45
N THR A 16 -2.79 6.25 -4.02
CA THR A 16 -2.75 7.31 -3.01
C THR A 16 -3.76 7.01 -1.92
N ILE A 17 -3.32 7.06 -0.67
CA ILE A 17 -4.16 6.86 0.51
C ILE A 17 -4.14 8.14 1.34
N PHE A 18 -5.33 8.69 1.59
CA PHE A 18 -5.52 9.75 2.58
C PHE A 18 -5.62 9.14 3.97
N GLY A 19 -4.76 9.59 4.86
CA GLY A 19 -4.70 9.12 6.24
C GLY A 19 -6.06 9.18 6.94
N PRO A 20 -6.49 8.11 7.64
CA PRO A 20 -7.77 8.11 8.33
C PRO A 20 -7.84 9.17 9.45
N PRO A 21 -9.01 9.83 9.63
CA PRO A 21 -9.18 10.82 10.69
C PRO A 21 -9.13 10.18 12.08
N GLY A 22 -8.68 10.92 13.09
CA GLY A 22 -8.56 10.45 14.47
C GLY A 22 -7.46 9.41 14.69
N THR A 23 -6.46 9.36 13.80
CA THR A 23 -5.31 8.44 13.87
C THR A 23 -4.00 9.20 13.75
N ALA A 24 -2.88 8.56 14.06
CA ALA A 24 -1.54 9.12 13.85
C ALA A 24 -1.20 9.39 12.36
N PHE A 25 -2.02 8.88 11.45
CA PHE A 25 -1.90 9.06 10.00
C PHE A 25 -2.70 10.27 9.47
N GLU A 26 -3.58 10.87 10.29
CA GLU A 26 -4.48 11.95 9.90
C GLU A 26 -3.72 13.15 9.28
N ASN A 27 -4.37 13.82 8.32
CA ASN A 27 -3.83 14.95 7.56
C ASN A 27 -2.57 14.66 6.72
N ARG A 28 -2.24 13.37 6.48
CA ARG A 28 -1.12 12.95 5.63
C ARG A 28 -1.58 12.24 4.37
N ILE A 29 -0.75 12.31 3.33
CA ILE A 29 -0.93 11.61 2.06
C ILE A 29 0.14 10.52 1.95
N TYR A 30 -0.28 9.29 1.68
CA TYR A 30 0.62 8.14 1.51
C TYR A 30 0.59 7.66 0.06
N CYS A 31 1.75 7.69 -0.59
CA CYS A 31 1.94 7.15 -1.92
C CYS A 31 2.34 5.68 -1.83
N VAL A 32 1.73 4.85 -2.67
CA VAL A 32 1.98 3.40 -2.74
C VAL A 32 2.28 3.03 -4.18
N SER A 33 3.32 2.23 -4.43
CA SER A 33 3.52 1.57 -5.72
C SER A 33 3.01 0.13 -5.66
N ILE A 34 2.32 -0.27 -6.72
CA ILE A 34 1.73 -1.60 -6.88
C ILE A 34 2.27 -2.18 -8.19
N ASN A 35 2.78 -3.40 -8.14
CA ASN A 35 3.31 -4.12 -9.29
C ASN A 35 2.45 -5.37 -9.54
N CYS A 36 1.66 -5.34 -10.61
CA CYS A 36 0.85 -6.45 -11.07
C CYS A 36 1.70 -7.38 -11.93
N GLY A 37 2.41 -8.31 -11.29
CA GLY A 37 3.32 -9.24 -11.98
C GLY A 37 2.61 -10.18 -12.98
N PRO A 38 3.37 -11.03 -13.70
CA PRO A 38 2.84 -11.89 -14.77
C PRO A 38 1.72 -12.85 -14.35
N SER A 39 1.70 -13.24 -13.07
CA SER A 39 0.69 -14.13 -12.49
C SER A 39 -0.54 -13.40 -11.94
N TYR A 40 -0.56 -12.06 -11.95
CA TYR A 40 -1.73 -11.30 -11.50
C TYR A 40 -2.90 -11.49 -12.49
N PRO A 41 -4.14 -11.70 -12.02
CA PRO A 41 -4.60 -11.63 -10.63
C PRO A 41 -4.68 -12.98 -9.90
N ASP A 42 -4.17 -14.07 -10.46
CA ASP A 42 -4.17 -15.38 -9.77
C ASP A 42 -3.26 -15.35 -8.54
N GLU A 43 -2.16 -14.59 -8.61
CA GLU A 43 -1.33 -14.19 -7.46
C GLU A 43 -1.56 -12.72 -7.07
N PRO A 44 -1.37 -12.35 -5.80
CA PRO A 44 -1.48 -10.96 -5.36
C PRO A 44 -0.43 -10.06 -6.02
N PRO A 45 -0.70 -8.75 -6.17
CA PRO A 45 0.31 -7.81 -6.62
C PRO A 45 1.36 -7.60 -5.52
N GLU A 46 2.55 -7.15 -5.91
CA GLU A 46 3.53 -6.65 -4.96
C GLU A 46 3.18 -5.21 -4.59
N VAL A 47 3.28 -4.86 -3.30
CA VAL A 47 2.83 -3.56 -2.80
C VAL A 47 3.94 -2.97 -1.92
N CYS A 48 4.30 -1.73 -2.21
CA CYS A 48 5.33 -1.00 -1.47
C CYS A 48 4.89 0.44 -1.24
N PHE A 49 4.95 0.90 0.00
CA PHE A 49 4.81 2.31 0.33
C PHE A 49 6.03 3.08 -0.20
N ARG A 50 5.78 4.24 -0.79
CA ARG A 50 6.81 5.21 -1.17
C ARG A 50 6.97 6.27 -0.11
N THR A 51 5.87 6.68 0.51
CA THR A 51 5.89 7.51 1.72
C THR A 51 6.20 6.64 2.93
N ARG A 52 7.20 7.03 3.73
CA ARG A 52 7.56 6.32 4.96
C ARG A 52 6.39 6.24 5.92
N ILE A 53 6.15 5.02 6.41
CA ILE A 53 5.04 4.69 7.29
C ILE A 53 5.50 3.73 8.36
N ASN A 54 4.98 3.90 9.58
CA ASN A 54 5.11 2.90 10.63
C ASN A 54 3.78 2.13 10.75
N MET A 55 3.76 0.89 10.27
CA MET A 55 2.60 0.00 10.29
C MET A 55 3.09 -1.45 10.42
N HIS A 56 2.42 -2.27 11.23
CA HIS A 56 2.89 -3.63 11.53
C HIS A 56 3.05 -4.54 10.32
N SER A 57 2.29 -4.29 9.25
CA SER A 57 2.34 -5.05 8.01
C SER A 57 3.37 -4.53 7.01
N VAL A 58 4.16 -3.51 7.35
CA VAL A 58 5.13 -2.88 6.45
C VAL A 58 6.54 -3.06 6.99
N ASP A 59 7.45 -3.51 6.14
CA ASP A 59 8.86 -3.67 6.49
C ASP A 59 9.64 -2.34 6.42
N PRO A 60 10.91 -2.31 6.87
CA PRO A 60 11.73 -1.10 6.81
C PRO A 60 12.00 -0.52 5.41
N ASN A 61 11.74 -1.28 4.34
CA ASN A 61 11.88 -0.84 2.94
C ASN A 61 10.54 -0.44 2.32
N GLY A 62 9.46 -0.40 3.11
CA GLY A 62 8.13 -0.02 2.65
C GLY A 62 7.31 -1.18 2.07
N VAL A 63 7.85 -2.39 2.02
CA VAL A 63 7.15 -3.54 1.45
C VAL A 63 6.04 -4.00 2.37
N VAL A 64 4.83 -4.18 1.82
CA VAL A 64 3.70 -4.76 2.54
C VAL A 64 3.87 -6.28 2.60
N LEU A 65 4.06 -6.79 3.81
CA LEU A 65 4.35 -8.19 4.07
C LEU A 65 3.08 -9.05 3.95
N ARG A 66 3.10 -10.01 3.02
CA ARG A 66 2.00 -10.98 2.80
C ARG A 66 1.65 -11.78 4.07
N SER A 67 2.59 -12.03 4.96
CA SER A 67 2.37 -12.83 6.17
C SER A 67 1.50 -12.12 7.21
N SER A 68 1.59 -10.79 7.29
CA SER A 68 0.92 -9.96 8.29
C SER A 68 -0.27 -9.18 7.73
N PHE A 69 -0.37 -8.97 6.42
CA PHE A 69 -1.52 -8.31 5.81
C PHE A 69 -2.57 -9.32 5.28
N PRO A 70 -3.77 -9.44 5.90
CA PRO A 70 -4.72 -10.52 5.62
C PRO A 70 -5.18 -10.63 4.16
N LEU A 71 -5.36 -9.48 3.49
CA LEU A 71 -5.85 -9.45 2.11
C LEU A 71 -4.86 -10.06 1.12
N LEU A 72 -3.55 -9.84 1.29
CA LEU A 72 -2.53 -10.49 0.46
C LEU A 72 -2.29 -11.94 0.88
N ARG A 73 -2.42 -12.25 2.18
CA ARG A 73 -2.26 -13.62 2.69
C ARG A 73 -3.26 -14.58 2.05
N ALA A 74 -4.52 -14.17 2.02
CA ALA A 74 -5.66 -14.94 1.51
C ALA A 74 -6.20 -14.34 0.20
N TRP A 75 -5.29 -13.89 -0.68
CA TRP A 75 -5.65 -13.28 -1.96
C TRP A 75 -6.58 -14.17 -2.79
N GLN A 76 -7.55 -13.53 -3.44
CA GLN A 76 -8.48 -14.17 -4.37
C GLN A 76 -8.46 -13.43 -5.68
N ARG A 77 -8.61 -14.15 -6.80
CA ARG A 77 -8.56 -13.60 -8.16
C ARG A 77 -9.53 -12.42 -8.40
N HIS A 78 -10.64 -12.38 -7.67
CA HIS A 78 -11.66 -11.33 -7.80
C HIS A 78 -11.37 -10.07 -6.97
N TYR A 79 -10.29 -10.05 -6.19
CA TYR A 79 -9.87 -8.84 -5.47
C TYR A 79 -9.27 -7.81 -6.44
N THR A 80 -9.50 -6.54 -6.14
CA THR A 80 -9.14 -5.40 -6.99
C THR A 80 -8.12 -4.51 -6.31
N LEU A 81 -7.46 -3.63 -7.07
CA LEU A 81 -6.57 -2.61 -6.51
C LEU A 81 -7.31 -1.60 -5.60
N ASP A 82 -8.58 -1.31 -5.90
CA ASP A 82 -9.43 -0.49 -5.04
C ASP A 82 -9.67 -1.14 -3.67
N LEU A 83 -10.00 -2.44 -3.66
CA LEU A 83 -10.16 -3.20 -2.42
C LEU A 83 -8.85 -3.25 -1.62
N LEU A 84 -7.71 -3.42 -2.32
CA LEU A 84 -6.38 -3.39 -1.72
C LEU A 84 -6.09 -2.05 -1.01
N LEU A 85 -6.30 -0.93 -1.68
CA LEU A 85 -6.08 0.40 -1.10
C LEU A 85 -7.04 0.68 0.06
N THR A 86 -8.29 0.24 -0.06
CA THR A 86 -9.29 0.33 1.01
C THR A 86 -8.86 -0.47 2.24
N ALA A 87 -8.38 -1.70 2.04
CA ALA A 87 -7.93 -2.57 3.13
C ALA A 87 -6.67 -2.02 3.83
N LEU A 88 -5.71 -1.47 3.09
CA LEU A 88 -4.56 -0.77 3.68
C LEU A 88 -5.01 0.41 4.54
N ARG A 89 -5.96 1.21 4.05
CA ARG A 89 -6.51 2.34 4.80
C ARG A 89 -7.25 1.88 6.07
N GLN A 90 -7.96 0.76 6.02
CA GLN A 90 -8.60 0.17 7.21
C GLN A 90 -7.56 -0.32 8.22
N GLU A 91 -6.45 -0.89 7.74
CA GLU A 91 -5.36 -1.35 8.60
C GLU A 91 -4.68 -0.18 9.32
N MET A 92 -4.51 0.98 8.67
CA MET A 92 -4.06 2.22 9.33
C MET A 92 -4.98 2.62 10.50
N ALA A 93 -6.30 2.44 10.35
CA ALA A 93 -7.28 2.76 11.38
C ALA A 93 -7.42 1.67 12.47
N ALA A 94 -6.83 0.49 12.27
CA ALA A 94 -6.93 -0.62 13.21
C ALA A 94 -6.30 -0.28 14.57
N PRO A 95 -6.82 -0.82 15.69
CA PRO A 95 -6.31 -0.52 17.03
C PRO A 95 -4.80 -0.71 17.21
N ALA A 96 -4.22 -1.69 16.51
CA ALA A 96 -2.79 -1.99 16.56
C ALA A 96 -1.93 -0.89 15.89
N ASN A 97 -2.45 -0.19 14.88
CA ASN A 97 -1.68 0.76 14.08
C ASN A 97 -2.04 2.23 14.36
N ARG A 98 -3.31 2.53 14.68
CA ARG A 98 -3.87 3.90 14.68
C ARG A 98 -3.18 4.91 15.60
N ARG A 99 -2.33 4.46 16.53
CA ARG A 99 -1.57 5.30 17.47
C ARG A 99 -0.06 5.12 17.36
N LEU A 100 0.44 4.36 16.37
CA LEU A 100 1.87 4.16 16.19
C LEU A 100 2.54 5.50 15.87
N PRO A 101 3.65 5.86 16.55
CA PRO A 101 4.44 7.02 16.19
C PRO A 101 4.87 6.92 14.74
N GLN A 102 4.55 7.95 13.95
CA GLN A 102 4.89 8.00 12.55
C GLN A 102 6.21 8.76 12.32
N PRO A 103 6.94 8.45 11.24
CA PRO A 103 8.04 9.29 10.76
C PRO A 103 7.60 10.74 10.48
N PRO A 104 8.56 11.67 10.27
CA PRO A 104 8.25 13.01 9.80
C PRO A 104 7.36 12.98 8.56
N GLU A 105 6.43 13.92 8.46
CA GLU A 105 5.56 14.03 7.30
C GLU A 105 6.36 14.30 6.03
N GLY A 106 5.99 13.64 4.92
CA GLY A 106 6.65 13.77 3.63
C GLY A 106 7.95 12.97 3.49
N ASP A 107 8.36 12.22 4.51
CA ASP A 107 9.52 11.33 4.44
C ASP A 107 9.25 10.16 3.48
N MET A 108 10.26 9.74 2.71
CA MET A 108 10.14 8.77 1.61
C MET A 108 11.15 7.61 1.78
N TYR A 109 10.81 6.43 1.25
CA TYR A 109 11.74 5.28 1.19
C TYR A 109 12.78 5.45 0.09
#